data_AF-A0A0S6VQN6-F1
#
_entry.id   AF-A0A0S6VQN6-F1
#
_cell.length_a   1.000
_cell.length_b   1.000
_cell.length_c   1.000
_cell.angle_alpha   90.00
_cell.angle_beta   90.00
_cell.angle_gamma   90.00
#
_symmetry.space_group_name_H-M   'P 1'
#
loop_
_entity.id
_entity.type
_entity.pdbx_description
1 polymer ?
#
loop_
_entity_poly.entity_id
_entity_poly.type
_entity_poly.pdbx_seq_one_letter_code
_entity_poly.pdbx_strand_id
1 'polypeptide(L)'
;MERRAMQLVLTSPFTWLALVIVAGLEAAFYRWFQPPITLAAIMIGVGGILLLMWPVLLLRSRSFREQYQEMPYKLDVSELQKRLKACHASFRAPAEECIVMIEKIQQEFQADTFQGDLERIIENLIELTQNHLQLTSRLERFGTPQQKQLMQSILAQQVRSVENSLTTLRAFSGNLTLLEANPEDIEKIGSDLRAVNQELEHVIQKEV
;
A
#
# COMPACT_ATOMS: atom_id res chain seq x y z
N MET A 1 -13.25 -3.94 -12.12
CA MET A 1 -11.96 -4.68 -12.03
C MET A 1 -11.33 -4.89 -13.40
N GLU A 2 -12.09 -5.37 -14.40
CA GLU A 2 -11.56 -5.71 -15.75
C GLU A 2 -10.92 -4.55 -16.53
N ARG A 3 -11.52 -3.35 -16.54
CA ARG A 3 -10.96 -2.19 -17.27
C ARG A 3 -9.58 -1.73 -16.77
N ARG A 4 -9.29 -1.92 -15.48
CA ARG A 4 -8.00 -1.51 -14.88
C ARG A 4 -6.91 -2.54 -15.17
N ALA A 5 -7.25 -3.84 -15.12
CA ALA A 5 -6.33 -4.89 -15.55
C ALA A 5 -5.91 -4.72 -17.02
N MET A 6 -6.84 -4.32 -17.89
CA MET A 6 -6.55 -4.04 -19.30
C MET A 6 -5.58 -2.86 -19.49
N GLN A 7 -5.77 -1.77 -18.74
CA GLN A 7 -4.87 -0.61 -18.79
C GLN A 7 -3.46 -0.96 -18.29
N LEU A 8 -3.37 -1.73 -17.20
CA LEU A 8 -2.11 -2.16 -16.59
C LEU A 8 -1.30 -3.10 -17.50
N VAL A 9 -2.01 -3.97 -18.22
CA VAL A 9 -1.40 -4.82 -19.25
C VAL A 9 -0.91 -3.96 -20.42
N LEU A 10 -1.64 -2.93 -20.86
CA LEU A 10 -1.21 -2.06 -21.97
C LEU A 10 -0.05 -1.11 -21.63
N THR A 11 0.08 -0.67 -20.37
CA THR A 11 1.17 0.23 -19.95
C THR A 11 2.43 -0.49 -19.48
N SER A 12 2.40 -1.82 -19.34
CA SER A 12 3.59 -2.58 -18.95
C SER A 12 4.67 -2.53 -20.06
N PRO A 13 5.94 -2.21 -19.75
CA PRO A 13 7.00 -2.24 -20.76
C PRO A 13 7.21 -3.63 -21.39
N PHE A 14 6.80 -4.68 -20.68
CA PHE A 14 6.92 -6.07 -21.14
C PHE A 14 5.90 -6.45 -22.22
N THR A 15 4.70 -5.86 -22.24
CA THR A 15 3.74 -6.08 -23.34
C THR A 15 4.20 -5.43 -24.63
N TRP A 16 4.80 -4.24 -24.55
CA TRP A 16 5.42 -3.59 -25.72
C TRP A 16 6.58 -4.40 -26.26
N LEU A 17 7.43 -4.95 -25.39
CA LEU A 17 8.52 -5.85 -25.78
C LEU A 17 7.99 -7.10 -26.50
N ALA A 18 6.95 -7.75 -25.96
CA ALA A 18 6.34 -8.94 -26.57
C ALA A 18 5.74 -8.62 -27.96
N LEU A 19 5.06 -7.48 -28.10
CA LEU A 19 4.55 -6.99 -29.38
C LEU A 19 5.66 -6.77 -30.40
N VAL A 20 6.76 -6.12 -29.99
CA VAL A 20 7.93 -5.87 -30.87
C VAL A 20 8.59 -7.17 -31.30
N ILE A 21 8.72 -8.15 -30.40
CA ILE A 21 9.30 -9.45 -30.72
C ILE A 21 8.43 -10.22 -31.71
N VAL A 22 7.11 -10.27 -31.50
CA VAL A 22 6.17 -10.96 -32.41
C VAL A 22 6.16 -10.27 -33.78
N ALA A 23 6.05 -8.94 -33.81
CA ALA A 23 6.08 -8.18 -35.06
C ALA A 23 7.42 -8.32 -35.80
N GLY A 24 8.54 -8.34 -35.07
CA GLY A 24 9.88 -8.54 -35.62
C GLY A 24 10.06 -9.93 -36.21
N LEU A 25 9.56 -10.98 -35.53
CA LEU A 25 9.58 -12.36 -36.02
C LEU A 25 8.72 -12.53 -37.27
N GLU A 26 7.52 -11.96 -37.30
CA GLU A 26 6.64 -11.99 -38.46
C GLU A 26 7.26 -11.24 -39.65
N ALA A 27 7.84 -10.06 -39.43
CA ALA A 27 8.52 -9.29 -40.47
C ALA A 27 9.77 -10.01 -41.01
N ALA A 28 10.57 -10.62 -40.14
CA ALA A 28 11.73 -11.41 -40.54
C ALA A 28 11.32 -12.64 -41.35
N PHE A 29 10.26 -13.34 -40.92
CA PHE A 29 9.71 -14.50 -41.62
C PHE A 29 9.20 -14.13 -43.02
N TYR A 30 8.45 -13.02 -43.14
CA TYR A 30 7.94 -12.56 -44.42
C TYR A 30 9.07 -12.15 -45.37
N ARG A 31 10.12 -11.50 -44.85
CA ARG A 31 11.26 -11.02 -45.63
C ARG A 31 12.17 -12.15 -46.12
N TRP A 32 12.36 -13.21 -45.34
CA TRP A 32 13.25 -14.32 -45.70
C TRP A 32 12.57 -15.47 -46.44
N PHE A 33 11.32 -15.79 -46.12
CA PHE A 33 10.69 -17.01 -46.63
C PHE A 33 9.64 -16.79 -47.72
N GLN A 34 9.15 -15.55 -47.93
CA GLN A 34 8.07 -15.24 -48.89
C GLN A 34 6.96 -16.31 -48.89
N PRO A 35 6.34 -16.60 -47.73
CA PRO A 35 5.47 -17.75 -47.59
C PRO A 35 4.22 -17.65 -48.47
N PRO A 36 3.69 -18.78 -48.99
CA PRO A 36 2.39 -18.79 -49.65
C PRO A 36 1.29 -18.35 -48.67
N ILE A 37 0.22 -17.75 -49.21
CA ILE A 37 -0.83 -17.05 -48.45
C ILE A 37 -1.41 -17.90 -47.30
N THR A 38 -1.52 -19.21 -47.49
CA THR A 38 -2.02 -20.16 -46.48
C THR A 38 -1.10 -20.27 -45.26
N LEU A 39 0.22 -20.32 -45.47
CA LEU A 39 1.22 -20.37 -44.40
C LEU A 39 1.31 -19.02 -43.66
N ALA A 40 1.15 -17.91 -44.39
CA ALA A 40 1.08 -16.58 -43.78
C ALA A 40 -0.14 -16.45 -42.85
N ALA A 41 -1.31 -16.94 -43.26
CA ALA A 41 -2.51 -16.91 -42.43
C ALA A 41 -2.36 -17.75 -41.15
N ILE A 42 -1.71 -18.91 -41.23
CA ILE A 42 -1.43 -19.76 -40.06
C ILE A 42 -0.47 -19.05 -39.10
N MET A 43 0.61 -18.44 -39.61
CA MET A 43 1.58 -17.70 -38.80
C MET A 43 0.94 -16.53 -38.05
N ILE A 44 0.11 -15.74 -38.72
CA ILE A 44 -0.64 -14.64 -38.08
C ILE A 44 -1.58 -15.19 -37.00
N GLY A 45 -2.22 -16.33 -37.25
CA GLY A 45 -3.06 -17.01 -36.26
C GLY A 45 -2.27 -17.45 -35.02
N VAL A 46 -1.07 -18.00 -35.20
CA VAL A 46 -0.18 -18.40 -34.10
C VAL A 46 0.34 -17.17 -33.35
N GLY A 47 0.71 -16.10 -34.04
CA GLY A 47 1.11 -14.82 -33.42
C GLY A 47 -0.01 -14.22 -32.57
N GLY A 48 -1.25 -14.25 -33.07
CA GLY A 48 -2.44 -13.82 -32.34
C GLY A 48 -2.71 -14.66 -31.08
N ILE A 49 -2.57 -15.99 -31.16
CA ILE A 49 -2.71 -16.88 -30.00
C ILE A 49 -1.62 -16.62 -28.97
N LEU A 50 -0.37 -16.40 -29.40
CA LEU A 50 0.74 -16.06 -28.51
C LEU A 50 0.47 -14.74 -27.76
N LEU A 51 -0.01 -13.72 -28.48
CA LEU A 51 -0.41 -12.44 -27.90
C LEU A 51 -1.57 -12.57 -26.92
N LEU A 52 -2.52 -13.47 -27.17
CA LEU A 52 -3.62 -13.75 -26.25
C LEU A 52 -3.19 -14.57 -25.02
N MET A 53 -2.20 -15.45 -25.14
CA MET A 53 -1.62 -16.16 -24.01
C MET A 53 -0.74 -15.27 -23.13
N TRP A 54 -0.13 -14.23 -23.70
CA TRP A 54 0.75 -13.32 -22.98
C TRP A 54 0.14 -12.69 -21.71
N PRO A 55 -1.07 -12.09 -21.72
CA PRO A 55 -1.68 -11.56 -20.50
C PRO A 55 -1.93 -12.63 -19.44
N VAL A 56 -2.25 -13.86 -19.84
CA VAL A 56 -2.43 -15.00 -18.91
C VAL A 56 -1.10 -15.37 -18.25
N LEU A 57 0.00 -15.37 -19.00
CA LEU A 57 1.34 -15.62 -18.48
C LEU A 57 1.84 -14.48 -17.59
N LEU A 58 1.57 -13.23 -17.96
CA LEU A 58 1.88 -12.05 -17.13
C LEU A 58 1.16 -12.12 -15.78
N LEU A 59 -0.15 -12.39 -15.78
CA LEU A 59 -0.96 -12.54 -14.56
C LEU A 59 -0.48 -13.69 -13.66
N ARG A 60 0.15 -14.72 -14.23
CA ARG A 60 0.71 -15.86 -13.49
C ARG A 60 2.17 -15.65 -13.06
N SER A 61 2.87 -14.69 -13.65
CA SER A 61 4.30 -14.45 -13.37
C SER A 61 4.49 -13.88 -11.96
N ARG A 62 5.52 -14.39 -11.26
CA ARG A 62 5.87 -13.90 -9.91
C ARG A 62 6.27 -12.42 -9.91
N SER A 63 6.91 -11.95 -10.98
CA SER A 63 7.32 -10.55 -11.12
C SER A 63 6.14 -9.58 -11.23
N PHE A 64 5.04 -9.97 -11.88
CA PHE A 64 3.81 -9.17 -11.85
C PHE A 64 3.15 -9.24 -10.47
N ARG A 65 3.25 -10.36 -9.77
CA ARG A 65 2.75 -10.47 -8.39
C ARG A 65 3.53 -9.61 -7.41
N GLU A 66 4.85 -9.54 -7.55
CA GLU A 66 5.74 -8.66 -6.78
C GLU A 66 5.47 -7.19 -7.13
N GLN A 67 5.37 -6.84 -8.40
CA GLN A 67 5.07 -5.46 -8.84
C GLN A 67 3.61 -5.02 -8.56
N TYR A 68 2.68 -5.97 -8.47
CA TYR A 68 1.29 -5.74 -8.02
C TYR A 68 1.18 -5.71 -6.49
N GLN A 69 2.11 -6.36 -5.77
CA GLN A 69 2.26 -6.25 -4.32
C GLN A 69 3.00 -4.96 -3.92
N GLU A 70 3.86 -4.43 -4.80
CA GLU A 70 4.51 -3.12 -4.67
C GLU A 70 3.63 -1.95 -5.14
N MET A 71 2.51 -2.22 -5.84
CA MET A 71 1.47 -1.18 -5.95
C MET A 71 0.93 -0.94 -4.54
N PRO A 72 0.90 0.32 -4.07
CA PRO A 72 0.45 0.64 -2.73
C PRO A 72 -0.88 -0.04 -2.58
N TYR A 73 -0.89 -1.03 -1.69
CA TYR A 73 -2.06 -1.78 -1.35
C TYR A 73 -3.14 -0.71 -1.18
N LYS A 74 -4.31 -0.92 -1.76
CA LYS A 74 -5.49 -0.37 -1.08
C LYS A 74 -5.42 -1.01 0.30
N LEU A 75 -4.71 -0.33 1.21
CA LEU A 75 -4.57 -0.63 2.61
C LEU A 75 -5.98 -0.94 3.01
N ASP A 76 -6.23 -2.21 3.31
CA ASP A 76 -7.59 -2.69 3.47
C ASP A 76 -8.02 -2.16 4.83
N VAL A 77 -8.39 -0.88 4.86
CA VAL A 77 -8.88 -0.15 6.03
C VAL A 77 -10.00 -0.95 6.67
N SER A 78 -10.75 -1.71 5.86
CA SER A 78 -11.76 -2.66 6.31
C SER A 78 -11.17 -3.82 7.14
N GLU A 79 -10.00 -4.34 6.76
CA GLU A 79 -9.27 -5.36 7.50
C GLU A 79 -8.68 -4.79 8.80
N LEU A 80 -8.10 -3.59 8.76
CA LEU A 80 -7.64 -2.88 9.95
C LEU A 80 -8.79 -2.64 10.94
N GLN A 81 -9.93 -2.10 10.48
CA GLN A 81 -11.13 -1.91 11.29
C GLN A 81 -11.65 -3.23 11.88
N LYS A 82 -11.59 -4.33 11.11
CA LYS A 82 -11.97 -5.65 11.62
C LYS A 82 -11.05 -6.12 12.75
N ARG A 83 -9.73 -5.88 12.63
CA ARG A 83 -8.74 -6.22 13.67
C ARG A 83 -8.85 -5.32 14.89
N LEU A 84 -9.15 -4.03 14.70
CA LEU A 84 -9.37 -3.07 15.78
C LEU A 84 -10.55 -3.45 16.68
N LYS A 85 -11.59 -4.12 16.14
CA LYS A 85 -12.70 -4.66 16.97
C LYS A 85 -12.26 -5.69 18.02
N ALA A 86 -11.12 -6.36 17.81
CA ALA A 86 -10.56 -7.29 18.78
C ALA A 86 -9.64 -6.61 19.81
N CYS A 87 -9.30 -5.33 19.62
CA CYS A 87 -8.44 -4.57 20.53
C CYS A 87 -9.23 -4.00 21.71
N HIS A 88 -8.51 -3.64 22.77
CA HIS A 88 -9.09 -2.93 23.91
C HIS A 88 -9.61 -1.54 23.48
N ALA A 89 -10.69 -1.07 24.11
CA ALA A 89 -11.37 0.18 23.74
C ALA A 89 -10.45 1.41 23.76
N SER A 90 -9.48 1.44 24.69
CA SER A 90 -8.50 2.54 24.80
C SER A 90 -7.55 2.64 23.60
N PHE A 91 -7.26 1.54 22.91
CA PHE A 91 -6.45 1.54 21.70
C PHE A 91 -7.32 1.71 20.45
N ARG A 92 -8.50 1.08 20.46
CA ARG A 92 -9.43 1.07 19.33
C ARG A 92 -9.91 2.47 18.94
N ALA A 93 -10.40 3.24 19.91
CA ALA A 93 -10.97 4.57 19.64
C ALA A 93 -9.98 5.52 18.94
N PRO A 94 -8.76 5.76 19.46
CA PRO A 94 -7.82 6.67 18.80
C PRO A 94 -7.34 6.13 17.44
N ALA A 95 -7.19 4.81 17.26
CA ALA A 95 -6.79 4.22 15.99
C ALA A 95 -7.89 4.36 14.91
N GLU A 96 -9.17 4.14 15.26
CA GLU A 96 -10.30 4.37 14.34
C GLU A 96 -10.39 5.84 13.93
N GLU A 97 -10.16 6.77 14.87
CA GLU A 97 -10.15 8.20 14.55
C GLU A 97 -8.96 8.63 13.69
N CYS A 98 -7.79 8.04 13.86
CA CYS A 98 -6.65 8.25 12.96
C CYS A 98 -7.00 7.89 11.53
N ILE A 99 -7.66 6.74 11.31
CA ILE A 99 -8.10 6.29 9.99
C ILE A 99 -9.06 7.31 9.37
N VAL A 100 -10.08 7.74 10.12
CA VAL A 100 -11.06 8.73 9.63
C VAL A 100 -10.36 10.05 9.27
N MET A 101 -9.38 10.48 10.07
CA MET A 101 -8.64 11.70 9.80
C MET A 101 -7.76 11.58 8.55
N ILE A 102 -7.09 10.44 8.35
CA ILE A 102 -6.29 10.19 7.14
C ILE A 102 -7.19 10.19 5.90
N GLU A 103 -8.34 9.51 5.95
CA GLU A 103 -9.32 9.52 4.84
C GLU A 103 -9.81 10.94 4.54
N LYS A 104 -10.10 11.73 5.58
CA LYS A 104 -10.50 13.13 5.43
C LYS A 104 -9.42 13.96 4.75
N ILE A 105 -8.17 13.86 5.21
CA ILE A 105 -7.02 14.55 4.62
C ILE A 105 -6.85 14.18 3.14
N GLN A 106 -6.95 12.89 2.82
CA GLN A 106 -6.86 12.40 1.43
C GLN A 106 -7.99 12.91 0.54
N GLN A 107 -9.21 13.07 1.08
CA GLN A 107 -10.34 13.61 0.34
C GLN A 107 -10.22 15.12 0.11
N GLU A 108 -9.75 15.85 1.12
CA GLU A 108 -9.58 17.30 1.06
C GLU A 108 -8.41 17.70 0.16
N PHE A 109 -7.36 16.86 0.07
CA PHE A 109 -6.15 17.17 -0.69
C PHE A 109 -5.77 16.03 -1.65
N GLN A 110 -6.08 16.19 -2.93
CA GLN A 110 -5.69 15.28 -4.02
C GLN A 110 -4.23 15.45 -4.47
N ALA A 111 -3.40 16.17 -3.71
CA ALA A 111 -2.01 16.38 -4.04
C ALA A 111 -1.20 15.12 -3.65
N ASP A 112 -0.56 14.49 -4.64
CA ASP A 112 0.30 13.30 -4.47
C ASP A 112 1.42 13.50 -3.42
N THR A 113 1.75 14.75 -3.07
CA THR A 113 2.86 15.14 -2.19
C THR A 113 2.83 14.46 -0.82
N PHE A 114 1.63 14.22 -0.25
CA PHE A 114 1.49 13.67 1.11
C PHE A 114 0.97 12.23 1.14
N GLN A 115 0.63 11.66 -0.03
CA GLN A 115 -0.01 10.36 -0.09
C GLN A 115 0.88 9.25 0.50
N GLY A 116 2.18 9.26 0.19
CA GLY A 116 3.11 8.26 0.72
C GLY A 116 3.28 8.32 2.24
N ASP A 117 3.29 9.52 2.83
CA ASP A 117 3.41 9.66 4.28
C ASP A 117 2.13 9.18 4.99
N LEU A 118 0.95 9.48 4.42
CA LEU A 118 -0.34 9.01 4.95
C LEU A 118 -0.51 7.49 4.83
N GLU A 119 -0.09 6.89 3.72
CA GLU A 119 -0.09 5.44 3.53
C GLU A 119 0.80 4.75 4.58
N ARG A 120 2.00 5.28 4.81
CA ARG A 120 2.92 4.76 5.83
C ARG A 120 2.35 4.85 7.25
N ILE A 121 1.55 5.87 7.56
CA ILE A 121 0.85 5.94 8.86
C ILE A 121 -0.15 4.78 8.99
N ILE A 122 -0.89 4.44 7.94
CA ILE A 122 -1.83 3.31 7.99
C ILE A 122 -1.07 1.99 8.13
N GLU A 123 0.05 1.80 7.42
CA GLU A 123 0.91 0.62 7.57
C GLU A 123 1.40 0.45 9.00
N ASN A 124 1.93 1.53 9.59
CA ASN A 124 2.38 1.55 10.97
C ASN A 124 1.24 1.24 11.96
N LEU A 125 0.02 1.76 11.71
CA LEU A 125 -1.15 1.45 12.53
C LEU A 125 -1.56 -0.03 12.42
N ILE A 126 -1.42 -0.65 11.25
CA ILE A 126 -1.67 -2.09 11.07
C ILE A 126 -0.67 -2.90 11.89
N GLU A 127 0.61 -2.57 11.82
CA GLU A 127 1.65 -3.27 12.56
C GLU A 127 1.46 -3.10 14.07
N LEU A 128 1.21 -1.88 14.54
CA LEU A 128 0.90 -1.61 15.95
C LEU A 128 -0.35 -2.36 16.42
N THR A 129 -1.40 -2.43 15.60
CA THR A 129 -2.62 -3.18 15.94
C THR A 129 -2.32 -4.67 16.10
N GLN A 130 -1.50 -5.24 15.22
CA GLN A 130 -1.07 -6.64 15.32
C GLN A 130 -0.25 -6.87 16.59
N ASN A 131 0.72 -6.00 16.87
CA ASN A 131 1.56 -6.10 18.06
C ASN A 131 0.73 -5.96 19.35
N HIS A 132 -0.19 -5.00 19.38
CA HIS A 132 -1.08 -4.77 20.52
C HIS A 132 -1.92 -6.02 20.84
N LEU A 133 -2.49 -6.67 19.82
CA LEU A 133 -3.24 -7.92 19.98
C LEU A 133 -2.36 -9.06 20.47
N GLN A 134 -1.16 -9.22 19.88
CA GLN A 134 -0.23 -10.27 20.28
C GLN A 134 0.22 -10.07 21.73
N LEU A 135 0.62 -8.86 22.10
CA LEU A 135 1.10 -8.53 23.44
C LEU A 135 -0.01 -8.66 24.49
N THR A 136 -1.24 -8.24 24.17
CA THR A 136 -2.41 -8.46 25.04
C THR A 136 -2.66 -9.94 25.26
N SER A 137 -2.65 -10.76 24.20
CA SER A 137 -2.83 -12.20 24.32
C SER A 137 -1.72 -12.89 25.13
N ARG A 138 -0.48 -12.40 25.03
CA ARG A 138 0.67 -12.88 25.81
C ARG A 138 0.56 -12.50 27.28
N LEU A 139 0.14 -11.26 27.58
CA LEU A 139 -0.07 -10.76 28.94
C LEU A 139 -1.08 -11.62 29.72
N GLU A 140 -2.14 -12.06 29.05
CA GLU A 140 -3.16 -12.93 29.65
C GLU A 140 -2.63 -14.34 29.93
N ARG A 141 -1.84 -14.91 29.00
CA ARG A 141 -1.46 -16.33 29.01
C ARG A 141 -0.12 -16.63 29.70
N PHE A 142 0.82 -15.69 29.70
CA PHE A 142 2.21 -15.94 30.09
C PHE A 142 2.82 -14.79 30.90
N GLY A 143 3.97 -15.07 31.52
CA GLY A 143 4.85 -14.06 32.13
C GLY A 143 4.83 -14.03 33.66
N THR A 144 5.98 -13.71 34.24
CA THR A 144 6.11 -13.36 35.66
C THR A 144 5.41 -12.03 35.96
N PRO A 145 5.11 -11.70 37.23
CA PRO A 145 4.51 -10.40 37.58
C PRO A 145 5.28 -9.20 37.01
N GLN A 146 6.61 -9.27 37.02
CA GLN A 146 7.50 -8.25 36.46
C GLN A 146 7.37 -8.15 34.93
N GLN A 147 7.32 -9.28 34.22
CA GLN A 147 7.10 -9.31 32.77
C GLN A 147 5.71 -8.79 32.40
N LYS A 148 4.68 -9.13 33.19
CA LYS A 148 3.32 -8.61 32.98
C LYS A 148 3.24 -7.10 33.16
N GLN A 149 3.92 -6.56 34.17
CA GLN A 149 4.00 -5.12 34.38
C GLN A 149 4.72 -4.41 33.21
N LEU A 150 5.80 -5.01 32.69
CA LEU A 150 6.48 -4.49 31.50
C LEU A 150 5.57 -4.51 30.27
N MET A 151 4.89 -5.63 29.98
CA MET A 151 3.95 -5.74 28.86
C MET A 151 2.80 -4.72 28.99
N GLN A 152 2.26 -4.50 30.19
CA GLN A 152 1.27 -3.44 30.42
C GLN A 152 1.81 -2.04 30.14
N SER A 153 3.07 -1.77 30.52
CA SER A 153 3.70 -0.47 30.24
C SER A 153 3.88 -0.23 28.73
N ILE A 154 4.19 -1.28 27.98
CA ILE A 154 4.34 -1.22 26.52
C ILE A 154 2.97 -1.00 25.85
N LEU A 155 1.93 -1.74 26.27
CA LEU A 155 0.56 -1.52 25.78
C LEU A 155 0.09 -0.08 26.03
N ALA A 156 0.40 0.48 27.21
CA ALA A 156 0.09 1.87 27.52
C ALA A 156 0.88 2.86 26.67
N GLN A 157 2.12 2.56 26.31
CA GLN A 157 2.94 3.38 25.42
C GLN A 157 2.40 3.35 23.98
N GLN A 158 1.95 2.18 23.48
CA GLN A 158 1.32 2.06 22.17
C GLN A 158 0.05 2.92 22.08
N VAL A 159 -0.80 2.89 23.11
CA VAL A 159 -2.01 3.75 23.17
C VAL A 159 -1.62 5.22 23.07
N ARG A 160 -0.66 5.69 23.88
CA ARG A 160 -0.21 7.09 23.86
C ARG A 160 0.36 7.52 22.51
N SER A 161 1.10 6.64 21.84
CA SER A 161 1.67 6.95 20.52
C SER A 161 0.59 7.13 19.45
N VAL A 162 -0.46 6.32 19.49
CA VAL A 162 -1.62 6.50 18.60
C VAL A 162 -2.39 7.78 18.94
N GLU A 163 -2.55 8.12 20.22
CA GLU A 163 -3.16 9.40 20.65
C GLU A 163 -2.35 10.63 20.22
N ASN A 164 -1.02 10.56 20.32
CA ASN A 164 -0.13 11.61 19.84
C ASN A 164 -0.25 11.77 18.32
N SER A 165 -0.24 10.65 17.59
CA SER A 165 -0.43 10.63 16.13
C SER A 165 -1.77 11.24 15.72
N LEU A 166 -2.85 10.93 16.43
CA LEU A 166 -4.17 11.52 16.21
C LEU A 166 -4.15 13.04 16.45
N THR A 167 -3.48 13.49 17.50
CA THR A 167 -3.36 14.91 17.82
C THR A 167 -2.60 15.65 16.72
N THR A 168 -1.50 15.08 16.23
CA THR A 168 -0.73 15.65 15.12
C THR A 168 -1.52 15.65 13.82
N LEU A 169 -2.26 14.57 13.51
CA LEU A 169 -3.14 14.52 12.33
C LEU A 169 -4.27 15.55 12.39
N ARG A 170 -4.83 15.82 13.58
CA ARG A 170 -5.82 16.89 13.80
C ARG A 170 -5.22 18.28 13.60
N ALA A 171 -4.03 18.52 14.16
CA ALA A 171 -3.32 19.77 13.97
C ALA A 171 -2.98 19.99 12.49
N PHE A 172 -2.54 18.91 11.82
CA PHE A 172 -2.27 18.88 10.38
C PHE A 172 -3.52 19.23 9.56
N SER A 173 -4.66 18.56 9.78
CA SER A 173 -5.92 18.90 9.09
C SER A 173 -6.36 20.35 9.36
N GLY A 174 -6.17 20.86 10.59
CA GLY A 174 -6.47 22.25 10.93
C GLY A 174 -5.58 23.25 10.17
N ASN A 175 -4.27 23.00 10.14
CA ASN A 175 -3.28 23.84 9.46
C ASN A 175 -3.41 23.75 7.93
N LEU A 176 -3.83 22.61 7.40
CA LEU A 176 -4.08 22.41 5.98
C LEU A 176 -5.19 23.32 5.44
N THR A 177 -6.24 23.57 6.22
CA THR A 177 -7.28 24.57 5.88
C THR A 177 -6.69 25.97 5.69
N LEU A 178 -5.54 26.26 6.30
CA LEU A 178 -4.84 27.55 6.20
C LEU A 178 -3.77 27.56 5.08
N LEU A 179 -3.42 26.40 4.51
CA LEU A 179 -2.34 26.25 3.53
C LEU A 179 -2.66 26.81 2.15
N GLU A 180 -3.94 26.94 1.79
CA GLU A 180 -4.34 27.61 0.55
C GLU A 180 -3.81 29.05 0.48
N ALA A 181 -3.37 29.64 1.61
CA ALA A 181 -2.83 30.98 1.68
C ALA A 181 -1.29 31.09 1.54
N ASN A 182 -0.48 30.06 1.84
CA ASN A 182 0.99 30.16 1.86
C ASN A 182 1.73 28.85 1.49
N PRO A 183 2.52 28.81 0.40
CA PRO A 183 3.24 27.61 -0.03
C PRO A 183 4.47 27.25 0.82
N GLU A 184 5.01 28.16 1.64
CA GLU A 184 6.13 27.86 2.56
C GLU A 184 5.73 26.91 3.71
N ASP A 185 4.44 26.84 4.04
CA ASP A 185 3.93 25.97 5.10
C ASP A 185 3.87 24.49 4.69
N ILE A 186 4.00 24.16 3.39
CA ILE A 186 4.01 22.80 2.85
C ILE A 186 5.17 21.95 3.42
N GLU A 187 6.36 22.54 3.56
CA GLU A 187 7.56 21.82 4.01
C GLU A 187 7.47 21.47 5.50
N LYS A 188 6.97 22.42 6.31
CA LYS A 188 6.73 22.22 7.75
C LYS A 188 5.67 21.15 7.98
N ILE A 189 4.61 21.16 7.17
CA ILE A 189 3.52 20.19 7.23
C ILE A 189 3.97 18.78 6.82
N GLY A 190 4.82 18.64 5.80
CA GLY A 190 5.45 17.36 5.48
C GLY A 190 6.35 16.84 6.61
N SER A 191 7.01 17.74 7.36
CA SER A 191 7.81 17.35 8.52
C SER A 191 6.97 16.78 9.67
N ASP A 192 5.75 17.28 9.87
CA ASP A 192 4.83 16.81 10.93
C ASP A 192 4.36 15.37 10.65
N LEU A 193 3.98 15.05 9.40
CA LEU A 193 3.60 13.66 9.04
C LEU A 193 4.78 12.68 9.16
N ARG A 194 5.98 13.11 8.77
CA ARG A 194 7.19 12.30 8.95
C ARG A 194 7.48 12.06 10.42
N ALA A 195 7.26 13.05 11.29
CA ALA A 195 7.41 12.88 12.74
C ALA A 195 6.43 11.85 13.30
N VAL A 196 5.16 11.86 12.85
CA VAL A 196 4.17 10.82 13.20
C VAL A 196 4.66 9.43 12.79
N ASN A 197 5.13 9.29 11.55
CA ASN A 197 5.67 8.02 11.07
C ASN A 197 6.86 7.54 11.88
N GLN A 198 7.81 8.42 12.21
CA GLN A 198 8.97 8.08 13.04
C GLN A 198 8.57 7.68 14.46
N GLU A 199 7.57 8.35 15.05
CA GLU A 199 7.09 8.01 16.39
C GLU A 199 6.46 6.61 16.42
N LEU A 200 5.60 6.30 15.46
CA LEU A 200 4.95 4.99 15.37
C LEU A 200 5.98 3.89 15.08
N GLU A 201 6.93 4.13 14.17
CA GLU A 201 8.00 3.19 13.82
C GLU A 201 8.93 2.92 15.02
N HIS A 202 9.24 3.94 15.83
CA HIS A 202 10.03 3.78 17.05
C HIS A 202 9.34 2.92 18.11
N VAL A 203 8.01 2.99 18.21
CA VAL A 203 7.25 2.15 19.14
C VAL A 203 7.21 0.70 18.67
N ILE A 204 7.10 0.48 17.36
CA ILE A 204 7.18 -0.85 16.74
C ILE A 204 8.56 -1.49 17.01
N GLN A 205 9.65 -0.77 16.74
CA GLN A 205 11.01 -1.30 16.87
C GLN A 205 11.42 -1.63 18.31
N LYS A 206 10.83 -0.98 19.31
CA LYS A 206 11.10 -1.27 20.73
C LYS A 206 10.57 -2.63 21.20
N GLU A 207 9.76 -3.31 20.40
CA GLU A 207 9.17 -4.61 20.72
C GLU A 207 9.84 -5.81 20.03
N VAL A 208 10.72 -5.57 19.05
CA VAL A 208 11.58 -6.59 18.40
C VAL A 208 12.84 -6.82 19.22
#